data_AF-A0A269XPS0-F1
#
_entry.id   AF-A0A269XPS0-F1
#
_cell.length_a   1.000
_cell.length_b   1.000
_cell.length_c   1.000
_cell.angle_alpha   90.00
_cell.angle_beta   90.00
_cell.angle_gamma   90.00
#
_symmetry.space_group_name_H-M   'P 1'
#
loop_
_entity.id
_entity.type
_entity.pdbx_description
1 polymer ?
#
loop_
_entity_poly.entity_id
_entity_poly.type
_entity_poly.pdbx_seq_one_letter_code
_entity_poly.pdbx_strand_id
1 'polypeptide(L)'
;PIGGWWNQVMLSQKVTITTEDGKEIRGLIGSKPPHALTPEERKKPVEIKHMYIDIGVASKEEAEAAGVELGNMITPYSEFETLANEKYLTAKAFDNRYGCALAIDVLNRLKDENIDINLYAGATVQEEVGLRGAKVAANLIKPDLAIAV
;
A
#
# COMPACT_ATOMS: atom_id res chain seq x y z
N PRO A 1 10.80 3.51 -3.93
CA PRO A 1 9.44 3.04 -3.56
C PRO A 1 8.86 3.99 -2.50
N ILE A 2 7.53 4.01 -2.33
CA ILE A 2 6.86 4.70 -1.22
C ILE A 2 6.58 3.66 -0.13
N GLY A 3 7.06 3.90 1.09
CA GLY A 3 7.10 2.91 2.16
C GLY A 3 8.29 1.96 2.08
N GLY A 4 8.43 1.10 3.09
CA GLY A 4 9.45 0.05 3.16
C GLY A 4 9.08 -1.15 2.29
N TRP A 5 9.98 -1.54 1.37
CA TRP A 5 9.75 -2.69 0.49
C TRP A 5 10.96 -3.63 0.48
N TRP A 6 10.69 -4.93 0.63
CA TRP A 6 11.67 -5.97 0.38
C TRP A 6 11.58 -6.41 -1.09
N ASN A 7 12.68 -6.27 -1.83
CA ASN A 7 12.72 -6.53 -3.27
C ASN A 7 12.32 -7.97 -3.65
N GLN A 8 12.58 -8.96 -2.79
CA GLN A 8 12.32 -10.37 -3.10
C GLN A 8 10.82 -10.72 -3.15
N VAL A 9 9.94 -9.87 -2.65
CA VAL A 9 8.48 -10.08 -2.71
C VAL A 9 7.80 -9.34 -3.88
N MET A 10 8.57 -8.64 -4.73
CA MET A 10 8.00 -7.74 -5.74
C MET A 10 7.85 -8.37 -7.13
N LEU A 11 8.83 -9.17 -7.57
CA LEU A 11 8.81 -9.73 -8.92
C LEU A 11 7.56 -10.59 -9.15
N SER A 12 7.00 -10.49 -10.36
CA SER A 12 5.79 -11.20 -10.78
C SER A 12 4.52 -10.84 -10.00
N GLN A 13 4.53 -9.81 -9.17
CA GLN A 13 3.32 -9.30 -8.52
C GLN A 13 2.52 -8.41 -9.46
N LYS A 14 1.19 -8.49 -9.34
CA LYS A 14 0.26 -7.58 -10.01
C LYS A 14 0.20 -6.26 -9.25
N VAL A 15 0.12 -5.17 -9.98
CA VAL A 15 -0.05 -3.82 -9.44
C VAL A 15 -1.16 -3.08 -10.19
N THR A 16 -1.79 -2.12 -9.52
CA THR A 16 -2.71 -1.18 -10.14
C THR A 16 -2.05 0.20 -10.15
N ILE A 17 -1.94 0.79 -11.33
CA ILE A 17 -1.62 2.20 -11.52
C ILE A 17 -2.95 2.96 -11.49
N THR A 18 -3.06 3.97 -10.63
CA THR A 18 -4.24 4.84 -10.55
C THR A 18 -3.82 6.21 -11.07
N THR A 19 -4.44 6.60 -12.17
CA THR A 19 -4.23 7.90 -12.83
C THR A 19 -4.94 9.03 -12.06
N GLU A 20 -4.68 10.28 -12.41
CA GLU A 20 -5.25 11.45 -11.71
C GLU A 20 -6.79 11.51 -11.79
N ASP A 21 -7.37 11.08 -12.92
CA ASP A 21 -8.83 11.03 -13.10
C ASP A 21 -9.50 9.80 -12.45
N GLY A 22 -8.70 8.95 -11.80
CA GLY A 22 -9.16 7.74 -11.10
C GLY A 22 -9.22 6.49 -11.96
N LYS A 23 -8.84 6.54 -13.25
CA LYS A 23 -8.73 5.33 -14.07
C LYS A 23 -7.66 4.39 -13.52
N GLU A 24 -8.01 3.11 -13.44
CA GLU A 24 -7.12 2.03 -13.00
C GLU A 24 -6.53 1.26 -14.20
N ILE A 25 -5.20 1.08 -14.20
CA ILE A 25 -4.47 0.33 -15.22
C ILE A 25 -3.73 -0.81 -14.53
N ARG A 26 -3.96 -2.05 -15.00
CA ARG A 26 -3.29 -3.23 -14.45
C ARG A 26 -1.89 -3.37 -15.05
N GLY A 27 -0.92 -3.67 -14.20
CA GLY A 27 0.42 -4.04 -14.63
C GLY A 27 1.01 -5.20 -13.84
N LEU A 28 2.15 -5.70 -14.30
CA LEU A 28 2.96 -6.71 -13.62
C LEU A 28 4.38 -6.21 -13.43
N ILE A 29 4.94 -6.44 -12.23
CA ILE A 29 6.34 -6.13 -11.96
C ILE A 29 7.22 -7.16 -12.65
N GLY A 30 8.04 -6.70 -13.60
CA GLY A 30 8.98 -7.49 -14.38
C GLY A 30 10.44 -7.12 -14.15
N SER A 31 11.33 -7.91 -14.72
CA SER A 31 12.77 -7.64 -14.80
C SER A 31 13.33 -8.23 -16.09
N LYS A 32 14.63 -8.03 -16.34
CA LYS A 32 15.33 -8.82 -17.35
C LYS A 32 15.18 -10.32 -17.03
N PRO A 33 14.87 -11.19 -18.01
CA PRO A 33 14.59 -12.59 -17.73
C PRO A 33 15.87 -13.34 -17.30
N PRO A 34 15.76 -14.38 -16.46
CA PRO A 34 16.93 -15.07 -15.91
C PRO A 34 17.91 -15.58 -16.96
N HIS A 35 17.43 -16.11 -18.08
CA HIS A 35 18.27 -16.67 -19.13
C HIS A 35 19.14 -15.61 -19.85
N ALA A 36 18.76 -14.34 -19.78
CA ALA A 36 19.53 -13.22 -20.33
C ALA A 36 20.53 -12.62 -19.32
N LEU A 37 20.47 -13.03 -18.05
CA LEU A 37 21.42 -12.60 -17.00
C LEU A 37 22.72 -13.39 -17.08
N THR A 38 23.81 -12.74 -16.69
CA THR A 38 25.10 -13.39 -16.44
C THR A 38 25.03 -14.34 -15.23
N PRO A 39 25.94 -15.34 -15.13
CA PRO A 39 25.96 -16.26 -13.98
C PRO A 39 26.08 -15.56 -12.62
N GLU A 40 26.76 -14.41 -12.55
CA GLU A 40 26.95 -13.66 -11.30
C GLU A 40 25.72 -12.84 -10.93
N GLU A 41 25.02 -12.25 -11.91
CA GLU A 41 23.75 -11.55 -11.67
C GLU A 41 22.67 -12.51 -11.17
N ARG A 42 22.63 -13.74 -11.68
CA ARG A 42 21.65 -14.76 -11.25
C ARG A 42 21.76 -15.17 -9.78
N LYS A 43 22.94 -14.99 -9.17
CA LYS A 43 23.16 -15.35 -7.77
C LYS A 43 22.65 -14.30 -6.79
N LYS A 44 22.19 -13.14 -7.28
CA LYS A 44 21.78 -12.01 -6.46
C LYS A 44 20.30 -11.70 -6.69
N PRO A 45 19.56 -11.28 -5.64
CA PRO A 45 18.23 -10.71 -5.82
C PRO A 45 18.28 -9.52 -6.79
N VAL A 46 17.26 -9.41 -7.65
CA VAL A 46 17.12 -8.26 -8.54
C VAL A 46 16.92 -6.99 -7.69
N GLU A 47 17.72 -5.96 -7.95
CA GLU A 47 17.53 -4.66 -7.31
C GLU A 47 16.28 -3.96 -7.85
N ILE A 48 15.54 -3.23 -7.00
CA ILE A 48 14.28 -2.56 -7.39
C ILE A 48 14.49 -1.62 -8.59
N LYS A 49 15.64 -0.95 -8.68
CA LYS A 49 15.99 -0.05 -9.80
C LYS A 49 16.09 -0.75 -11.16
N HIS A 50 16.18 -2.08 -11.18
CA HIS A 50 16.21 -2.91 -12.39
C HIS A 50 14.87 -3.59 -12.68
N MET A 51 13.85 -3.31 -11.87
CA MET A 51 12.48 -3.74 -12.11
C MET A 51 11.74 -2.68 -12.93
N TYR A 52 10.71 -3.12 -13.64
CA TYR A 52 9.79 -2.26 -14.38
C TYR A 52 8.36 -2.79 -14.22
N ILE A 53 7.36 -2.00 -14.60
CA ILE A 53 5.96 -2.44 -14.66
C ILE A 53 5.58 -2.57 -16.12
N ASP A 54 5.21 -3.78 -16.51
CA ASP A 54 4.65 -4.05 -17.83
C ASP A 54 3.14 -3.89 -17.77
N ILE A 55 2.60 -3.02 -18.63
CA ILE A 55 1.15 -2.76 -18.79
C ILE A 55 0.62 -3.25 -20.15
N GLY A 56 1.43 -3.98 -20.93
CA GLY A 56 1.04 -4.56 -22.20
C GLY A 56 0.96 -3.58 -23.38
N VAL A 57 1.83 -2.56 -23.41
CA VAL A 57 1.89 -1.56 -24.48
C VAL A 57 3.23 -1.61 -25.23
N ALA A 58 3.21 -1.25 -26.51
CA ALA A 58 4.38 -1.37 -27.39
C ALA A 58 5.21 -0.09 -27.49
N SER A 59 4.66 1.06 -27.09
CA SER A 59 5.34 2.35 -27.18
C SER A 59 5.03 3.27 -26.00
N LYS A 60 5.85 4.32 -25.88
CA LYS A 60 5.65 5.37 -24.89
C LYS A 60 4.31 6.09 -25.13
N GLU A 61 4.00 6.37 -26.39
CA GLU A 61 2.77 7.05 -26.80
C GLU A 61 1.52 6.25 -26.44
N GLU A 62 1.57 4.92 -26.55
CA GLU A 62 0.49 4.05 -26.08
C GLU A 62 0.33 4.08 -24.55
N ALA A 63 1.44 4.13 -23.80
CA ALA A 63 1.40 4.26 -22.34
C ALA A 63 0.77 5.60 -21.90
N GLU A 64 1.19 6.70 -22.54
CA GLU A 64 0.65 8.05 -22.29
C GLU A 64 -0.82 8.12 -22.69
N ALA A 65 -1.21 7.55 -23.84
CA ALA A 65 -2.61 7.47 -24.27
C ALA A 65 -3.47 6.58 -23.36
N ALA A 66 -2.87 5.58 -22.71
CA ALA A 66 -3.55 4.80 -21.67
C ALA A 66 -3.80 5.62 -20.39
N GLY A 67 -3.16 6.78 -20.22
CA GLY A 67 -3.32 7.70 -19.10
C GLY A 67 -2.17 7.65 -18.09
N VAL A 68 -1.06 6.96 -18.40
CA VAL A 68 0.09 6.87 -17.50
C VAL A 68 0.86 8.18 -17.50
N GLU A 69 1.04 8.76 -16.32
CA GLU A 69 1.81 9.97 -16.09
C GLU A 69 2.78 9.82 -14.91
N LEU A 70 3.84 10.62 -14.93
CA LEU A 70 4.79 10.67 -13.83
C LEU A 70 4.09 11.16 -12.55
N GLY A 71 4.20 10.36 -11.48
CA GLY A 71 3.57 10.67 -10.20
C GLY A 71 2.25 9.94 -9.95
N ASN A 72 1.70 9.22 -10.94
CA ASN A 72 0.55 8.34 -10.71
C ASN A 72 0.84 7.34 -9.58
N MET A 73 -0.19 7.09 -8.77
CA MET A 73 -0.09 6.17 -7.65
C MET A 73 -0.01 4.73 -8.18
N ILE A 74 0.84 3.92 -7.56
CA ILE A 74 0.93 2.49 -7.86
C ILE A 74 0.73 1.73 -6.56
N THR A 75 -0.25 0.83 -6.55
CA THR A 75 -0.54 -0.02 -5.39
C THR A 75 -0.44 -1.50 -5.79
N PRO A 76 -0.06 -2.40 -4.87
CA PRO A 76 -0.22 -3.83 -5.09
C PRO A 76 -1.67 -4.13 -5.45
N TYR A 77 -1.88 -5.11 -6.33
CA TYR A 77 -3.19 -5.71 -6.47
C TYR A 77 -3.28 -6.97 -5.63
N SER A 78 -4.34 -7.07 -4.84
CA SER A 78 -4.74 -8.27 -4.12
C SER A 78 -6.25 -8.24 -3.99
N GLU A 79 -6.86 -9.40 -4.14
CA GLU A 79 -8.25 -9.61 -3.74
C GLU A 79 -8.32 -9.79 -2.22
N PHE A 80 -9.50 -9.56 -1.66
CA PHE A 80 -9.80 -9.94 -0.28
C PHE A 80 -10.38 -11.34 -0.30
N GLU A 81 -9.77 -12.26 0.43
CA GLU A 81 -10.20 -13.64 0.51
C GLU A 81 -10.05 -14.18 1.94
N THR A 82 -10.78 -15.23 2.25
CA THR A 82 -10.53 -16.07 3.43
C THR A 82 -9.64 -17.25 3.04
N LEU A 83 -8.80 -17.71 3.95
CA LEU A 83 -8.02 -18.94 3.78
C LEU A 83 -8.84 -20.18 4.18
N ALA A 84 -8.20 -21.36 4.19
CA ALA A 84 -8.85 -22.64 4.52
C ALA A 84 -9.58 -22.63 5.86
N ASN A 85 -9.16 -21.79 6.80
CA ASN A 85 -9.94 -21.44 7.97
C ASN A 85 -10.46 -20.01 7.79
N GLU A 86 -11.79 -19.86 7.75
CA GLU A 86 -12.48 -18.59 7.45
C GLU A 86 -12.16 -17.45 8.43
N LYS A 87 -11.56 -17.76 9.59
CA LYS A 87 -11.04 -16.75 10.53
C LYS A 87 -9.76 -16.06 10.06
N TYR A 88 -9.05 -16.62 9.09
CA TYR A 88 -7.83 -16.07 8.54
C TYR A 88 -8.12 -15.39 7.21
N LEU A 89 -7.82 -14.10 7.16
CA LEU A 89 -8.09 -13.23 6.03
C LEU A 89 -6.79 -12.95 5.27
N THR A 90 -6.86 -12.84 3.95
CA THR A 90 -5.76 -12.40 3.10
C THR A 90 -6.24 -11.25 2.22
N ALA A 91 -5.46 -10.17 2.22
CA ALA A 91 -5.69 -8.97 1.41
C ALA A 91 -4.44 -8.09 1.48
N LYS A 92 -4.39 -7.07 0.62
CA LYS A 92 -3.42 -5.97 0.77
C LYS A 92 -3.86 -4.98 1.86
N ALA A 93 -2.89 -4.24 2.38
CA ALA A 93 -3.11 -3.08 3.25
C ALA A 93 -3.85 -3.36 4.57
N PHE A 94 -3.74 -4.58 5.13
CA PHE A 94 -4.10 -4.79 6.53
C PHE A 94 -3.32 -3.84 7.44
N ASP A 95 -2.03 -3.65 7.13
CA ASP A 95 -1.22 -2.54 7.60
C ASP A 95 -1.60 -1.24 6.85
N ASN A 96 -2.26 -0.24 7.45
CA ASN A 96 -2.93 -0.28 8.74
C ASN A 96 -4.45 -0.03 8.64
N ARG A 97 -5.09 -0.61 7.62
CA ARG A 97 -6.56 -0.53 7.50
C ARG A 97 -7.27 -1.35 8.58
N TYR A 98 -6.62 -2.37 9.14
CA TYR A 98 -7.17 -3.12 10.26
C TYR A 98 -7.25 -2.26 11.54
N GLY A 99 -6.22 -1.47 11.86
CA GLY A 99 -6.28 -0.48 12.95
C GLY A 99 -7.35 0.59 12.72
N CYS A 100 -7.52 1.04 11.48
CA CYS A 100 -8.62 1.95 11.12
C CYS A 100 -10.01 1.33 11.37
N ALA A 101 -10.20 0.05 11.00
CA ALA A 101 -11.44 -0.67 11.27
C ALA A 101 -11.69 -0.83 12.78
N LEU A 102 -10.66 -1.16 13.55
CA LEU A 102 -10.73 -1.25 15.01
C LEU A 102 -11.15 0.08 15.63
N ALA A 103 -10.59 1.20 15.18
CA ALA A 103 -10.96 2.52 15.66
C ALA A 103 -12.45 2.85 15.40
N ILE A 104 -12.96 2.49 14.23
CA ILE A 104 -14.39 2.63 13.89
C ILE A 104 -15.26 1.75 14.80
N ASP A 105 -14.86 0.50 15.04
CA ASP A 105 -15.58 -0.44 15.91
C ASP A 105 -15.65 0.05 17.35
N VAL A 106 -14.57 0.64 17.87
CA VAL A 106 -14.55 1.24 19.21
C VAL A 106 -15.53 2.42 19.29
N LEU A 107 -15.50 3.34 18.33
CA LEU A 107 -16.45 4.45 18.28
C LEU A 107 -17.91 3.96 18.22
N ASN A 108 -18.18 2.95 17.38
CA ASN A 108 -19.52 2.38 17.25
C ASN A 108 -20.03 1.73 18.54
N ARG A 109 -19.15 1.07 19.31
CA ARG A 109 -19.49 0.45 20.59
C ARG A 109 -19.71 1.45 21.71
N LEU A 110 -19.02 2.58 21.67
CA LEU A 110 -19.09 3.62 22.71
C LEU A 110 -20.09 4.73 22.42
N LYS A 111 -20.72 4.74 21.24
CA LYS A 111 -21.58 5.86 20.78
C LYS A 111 -22.75 6.20 21.72
N ASP A 112 -23.28 5.21 22.43
CA ASP A 112 -24.42 5.34 23.35
C ASP A 112 -23.98 5.25 24.82
N GLU A 113 -22.67 5.09 25.06
CA GLU A 113 -22.09 4.98 26.40
C GLU A 113 -21.65 6.35 26.89
N ASN A 114 -21.89 6.63 28.17
CA ASN A 114 -21.33 7.82 28.80
C ASN A 114 -19.92 7.49 29.28
N ILE A 115 -18.90 8.06 28.64
CA ILE A 115 -17.50 7.88 28.99
C ILE A 115 -16.93 9.16 29.60
N ASP A 116 -16.19 9.04 30.70
CA ASP A 116 -15.61 10.18 31.42
C ASP A 116 -14.31 10.71 30.76
N ILE A 117 -14.19 10.59 29.43
CA ILE A 117 -13.04 11.03 28.63
C ILE A 117 -13.49 11.68 27.32
N ASN A 118 -12.64 12.57 26.78
CA ASN A 118 -12.77 13.05 25.40
C ASN A 118 -12.03 12.11 24.45
N LEU A 119 -12.77 11.24 23.77
CA LEU A 119 -12.19 10.26 22.85
C LEU A 119 -12.01 10.85 21.45
N TYR A 120 -10.77 10.80 20.96
CA TYR A 120 -10.43 11.06 19.56
C TYR A 120 -9.97 9.77 18.89
N ALA A 121 -10.58 9.42 17.77
CA ALA A 121 -10.16 8.32 16.91
C ALA A 121 -10.09 8.81 15.47
N GLY A 122 -9.04 8.43 14.75
CA GLY A 122 -8.81 8.92 13.40
C GLY A 122 -7.80 8.07 12.63
N ALA A 123 -7.84 8.21 11.30
CA ALA A 123 -6.91 7.56 10.39
C ALA A 123 -5.79 8.54 10.00
N THR A 124 -4.57 8.29 10.48
CA THR A 124 -3.42 9.12 10.12
C THR A 124 -2.94 8.82 8.70
N VAL A 125 -2.26 9.79 8.09
CA VAL A 125 -1.69 9.66 6.74
C VAL A 125 -0.17 9.64 6.78
N GLN A 126 0.46 9.09 5.74
CA GLN A 126 1.92 9.14 5.55
C GLN A 126 2.71 8.55 6.73
N GLU A 127 2.19 7.49 7.36
CA GLU A 127 2.88 6.72 8.40
C GLU A 127 4.15 6.07 7.81
N GLU A 128 3.99 5.33 6.72
CA GLU A 128 5.02 4.53 6.03
C GLU A 128 6.20 5.34 5.47
N VAL A 129 6.09 6.67 5.46
CA VAL A 129 7.14 7.60 4.98
C VAL A 129 7.65 8.53 6.08
N GLY A 130 7.41 8.16 7.34
CA GLY A 130 8.00 8.80 8.52
C GLY A 130 7.00 9.40 9.51
N LEU A 131 5.90 8.71 9.80
CA LEU A 131 4.94 9.04 10.87
C LEU A 131 4.37 10.47 10.78
N ARG A 132 4.27 11.00 9.56
CA ARG A 132 4.09 12.45 9.36
C ARG A 132 2.72 12.94 9.82
N GLY A 133 1.66 12.20 9.48
CA GLY A 133 0.30 12.53 9.89
C GLY A 133 0.10 12.41 11.40
N ALA A 134 0.71 11.40 12.05
CA ALA A 134 0.62 11.23 13.49
C ALA A 134 1.23 12.42 14.25
N LYS A 135 2.36 12.95 13.78
CA LYS A 135 2.99 14.15 14.36
C LYS A 135 2.07 15.37 14.31
N VAL A 136 1.38 15.58 13.19
CA VAL A 136 0.43 16.70 13.02
C VAL A 136 -0.81 16.50 13.89
N ALA A 137 -1.38 15.30 13.90
CA ALA A 137 -2.56 14.97 14.70
C ALA A 137 -2.30 15.17 16.20
N ALA A 138 -1.16 14.68 16.71
CA ALA A 138 -0.79 14.85 18.12
C ALA A 138 -0.58 16.31 18.51
N ASN A 139 0.01 17.13 17.61
CA ASN A 139 0.20 18.56 17.88
C ASN A 139 -1.12 19.34 17.94
N LEU A 140 -2.07 18.97 17.10
CA LEU A 140 -3.41 19.57 17.04
C LEU A 140 -4.28 19.16 18.24
N ILE A 141 -4.36 17.85 18.52
CA ILE A 141 -5.27 17.28 19.52
C ILE A 141 -4.71 17.45 20.94
N LYS A 142 -3.38 17.38 21.10
CA LYS A 142 -2.68 17.40 22.40
C LYS A 142 -3.24 16.35 23.39
N PRO A 143 -3.25 15.05 23.04
CA PRO A 143 -3.86 14.03 23.87
C PRO A 143 -3.07 13.79 25.17
N ASP A 144 -3.77 13.53 26.27
CA ASP A 144 -3.16 13.08 27.53
C ASP A 144 -2.66 11.63 27.44
N LEU A 145 -3.32 10.80 26.63
CA LEU A 145 -2.97 9.42 26.32
C LEU A 145 -3.24 9.13 24.84
N ALA A 146 -2.30 8.46 24.17
CA ALA A 146 -2.48 8.00 22.80
C ALA A 146 -2.29 6.48 22.73
N ILE A 147 -3.25 5.80 22.08
CA ILE A 147 -3.16 4.37 21.76
C ILE A 147 -2.93 4.28 20.25
N ALA A 148 -1.75 3.80 19.86
CA ALA A 148 -1.47 3.44 18.48
C ALA A 148 -1.96 2.01 18.25
N VAL A 149 -2.81 1.85 17.24
CA VAL A 149 -3.34 0.57 16.76
C VAL A 149 -2.86 0.31 15.36
#